data_AF-A0AAD6TYM5-F1
#
_entry.id   AF-A0AAD6TYM5-F1
#
_cell.length_a   1.000
_cell.length_b   1.000
_cell.length_c   1.000
_cell.angle_alpha   90.00
_cell.angle_beta   90.00
_cell.angle_gamma   90.00
#
_symmetry.space_group_name_H-M   'P 1'
#
loop_
_entity.id
_entity.type
_entity.pdbx_description
1 polymer ?
#
loop_
_entity_poly.entity_id
_entity_poly.type
_entity_poly.pdbx_seq_one_letter_code
_entity_poly.pdbx_strand_id
1 'polypeptide(L)'
;MSKSRGRQTQFRTRVVDPDAQPSTISDRLPVNVPIDYFDPAFFNALPARLRAKYRKNAVALPAMRHWSNGKVPDRFKTMDGTHFMEVYGNEILVQYNIPTEEEIEQMQANGEDPDGRDDDEEEDGDDDDDDDEDDEDGSPGSAMDEDEV
;
A
#
# COMPACT_ATOMS: atom_id res chain seq x y z
N MET A 1 -31.36 -14.55 -52.13
CA MET A 1 -32.06 -13.87 -51.01
C MET A 1 -31.22 -14.02 -49.75
N SER A 2 -30.36 -13.05 -49.45
CA SER A 2 -29.45 -13.11 -48.28
C SER A 2 -30.14 -12.50 -47.06
N LYS A 3 -30.29 -13.29 -45.99
CA LYS A 3 -30.84 -12.84 -44.71
C LYS A 3 -29.69 -12.38 -43.81
N SER A 4 -29.54 -11.08 -43.62
CA SER A 4 -28.64 -10.48 -42.63
C SER A 4 -29.22 -10.69 -41.23
N ARG A 5 -28.52 -11.47 -40.39
CA ARG A 5 -28.84 -11.59 -38.95
C ARG A 5 -28.21 -10.40 -38.23
N GLY A 6 -29.03 -9.45 -37.79
CA GLY A 6 -28.60 -8.35 -36.93
C GLY A 6 -28.13 -8.89 -35.57
N ARG A 7 -26.91 -8.52 -35.15
CA ARG A 7 -26.44 -8.75 -33.79
C ARG A 7 -27.21 -7.81 -32.86
N GLN A 8 -27.99 -8.36 -31.93
CA GLN A 8 -28.53 -7.58 -30.82
C GLN A 8 -27.38 -7.28 -29.85
N THR A 9 -26.97 -6.01 -29.80
CA THR A 9 -26.08 -5.50 -28.76
C THR A 9 -26.88 -5.44 -27.47
N GLN A 10 -26.60 -6.35 -26.53
CA GLN A 10 -27.19 -6.26 -25.19
C GLN A 10 -26.50 -5.13 -24.44
N PHE A 11 -27.24 -4.05 -24.17
CA PHE A 11 -26.78 -2.98 -23.29
C PHE A 11 -26.85 -3.50 -21.85
N ARG A 12 -25.71 -3.56 -21.17
CA ARG A 12 -25.66 -3.78 -19.72
C ARG A 12 -25.97 -2.46 -19.03
N THR A 13 -27.16 -2.35 -18.46
CA THR A 13 -27.48 -1.26 -17.53
C THR A 13 -26.74 -1.53 -16.22
N ARG A 14 -25.78 -0.68 -15.86
CA ARG A 14 -25.13 -0.75 -14.55
C ARG A 14 -26.12 -0.23 -13.53
N VAL A 15 -26.64 -1.10 -12.66
CA VAL A 15 -27.36 -0.70 -11.45
C VAL A 15 -26.30 -0.31 -10.44
N VAL A 16 -26.24 0.98 -10.10
CA VAL A 16 -25.43 1.47 -8.99
C VAL A 16 -26.35 1.47 -7.78
N ASP A 17 -25.98 0.69 -6.77
CA ASP A 17 -26.70 0.68 -5.50
C ASP A 17 -26.51 2.05 -4.82
N PRO A 18 -27.60 2.79 -4.52
CA PRO A 18 -27.50 4.12 -3.91
C PRO A 18 -26.90 4.08 -2.50
N ASP A 19 -26.94 2.92 -1.84
CA ASP A 19 -26.41 2.70 -0.49
C ASP A 19 -25.07 1.95 -0.52
N ALA A 20 -24.49 1.72 -1.71
CA ALA A 20 -23.15 1.20 -1.81
C ALA A 20 -22.17 2.20 -1.19
N GLN A 21 -21.70 1.85 0.00
CA GLN A 21 -20.54 2.49 0.59
C GLN A 21 -19.37 2.35 -0.40
N PRO A 22 -18.58 3.42 -0.62
CA PRO A 22 -17.36 3.30 -1.39
C PRO A 22 -16.57 2.15 -0.78
N SER A 23 -16.09 1.25 -1.62
CA SER A 23 -15.15 0.22 -1.16
C SER A 23 -14.03 0.93 -0.42
N THR A 24 -13.68 0.48 0.77
CA THR A 24 -12.36 0.68 1.40
C THR A 24 -11.33 0.01 0.49
N ILE A 25 -11.14 0.58 -0.69
CA ILE A 25 -9.96 0.32 -1.51
C ILE A 25 -8.81 0.61 -0.55
N SER A 26 -8.14 -0.47 -0.19
CA SER A 26 -7.08 -0.51 0.80
C SER A 26 -6.18 0.72 0.65
N ASP A 27 -6.06 1.54 1.71
CA ASP A 27 -5.16 2.69 1.78
C ASP A 27 -3.68 2.31 1.54
N ARG A 28 -3.40 1.00 1.52
CA ARG A 28 -2.09 0.43 1.22
C ARG A 28 -1.77 0.53 -0.26
N LEU A 29 -0.65 1.18 -0.55
CA LEU A 29 -0.04 1.18 -1.88
C LEU A 29 0.34 -0.25 -2.31
N PRO A 30 0.19 -0.59 -3.59
CA PRO A 30 0.53 -1.92 -4.09
C PRO A 30 2.03 -2.19 -4.01
N VAL A 31 2.39 -3.33 -3.44
CA VAL A 31 3.78 -3.80 -3.37
C VAL A 31 4.16 -4.65 -4.58
N ASN A 32 5.46 -4.71 -4.90
CA ASN A 32 6.00 -5.51 -6.01
C ASN A 32 5.44 -5.17 -7.40
N VAL A 33 4.98 -3.93 -7.60
CA VAL A 33 4.56 -3.42 -8.91
C VAL A 33 5.70 -2.63 -9.58
N PRO A 34 5.76 -2.61 -10.92
CA PRO A 34 6.64 -1.70 -11.63
C PRO A 34 6.40 -0.24 -11.23
N ILE A 35 7.45 0.59 -11.22
CA ILE A 35 7.33 1.99 -10.76
C ILE A 35 6.39 2.83 -11.64
N ASP A 36 6.32 2.49 -12.93
CA ASP A 36 5.41 3.08 -13.92
C ASP A 36 3.94 2.67 -13.77
N TYR A 37 3.63 1.90 -12.72
CA TYR A 37 2.26 1.75 -12.23
C TYR A 37 1.70 3.08 -11.70
N PHE A 38 2.55 3.90 -11.08
CA PHE A 38 2.15 5.18 -10.49
C PHE A 38 2.29 6.31 -11.49
N ASP A 39 1.40 7.30 -11.40
CA ASP A 39 1.64 8.59 -12.04
C ASP A 39 2.87 9.27 -11.39
N PRO A 40 3.82 9.82 -12.17
CA PRO A 40 5.01 10.45 -11.60
C PRO A 40 4.70 11.59 -10.63
N ALA A 41 3.66 12.40 -10.87
CA ALA A 41 3.31 13.49 -9.97
C ALA A 41 2.74 12.96 -8.66
N PHE A 42 1.89 11.93 -8.72
CA PHE A 42 1.41 11.22 -7.54
C PHE A 42 2.56 10.61 -6.74
N PHE A 43 3.43 9.84 -7.39
CA PHE A 43 4.55 9.17 -6.73
C PHE A 43 5.48 10.17 -6.05
N ASN A 44 5.81 11.27 -6.74
CA ASN A 44 6.72 12.29 -6.22
C ASN A 44 6.13 13.10 -5.06
N ALA A 45 4.81 13.11 -4.90
CA ALA A 45 4.14 13.68 -3.74
C ALA A 45 4.18 12.76 -2.50
N LEU A 46 4.53 11.49 -2.66
CA LEU A 46 4.64 10.55 -1.54
C LEU A 46 5.83 10.90 -0.63
N PRO A 47 5.70 10.67 0.69
CA PRO A 47 6.82 10.73 1.63
C PRO A 47 8.03 9.91 1.16
N ALA A 48 9.24 10.39 1.44
CA ALA A 48 10.49 9.73 1.05
C ALA A 48 10.55 8.28 1.54
N ARG A 49 10.07 8.02 2.77
CA ARG A 49 9.96 6.68 3.36
C ARG A 49 9.13 5.72 2.50
N LEU A 50 7.98 6.15 1.97
CA LEU A 50 7.14 5.33 1.09
C LEU A 50 7.78 5.15 -0.29
N ARG A 51 8.42 6.18 -0.84
CA ARG A 51 9.15 6.08 -2.12
C ARG A 51 10.33 5.11 -2.04
N ALA A 52 11.03 5.05 -0.91
CA ALA A 52 12.16 4.14 -0.69
C ALA A 52 11.78 2.66 -0.88
N LYS A 53 10.54 2.28 -0.56
CA LYS A 53 10.00 0.91 -0.77
C LYS A 53 10.06 0.47 -2.25
N TYR A 54 10.09 1.42 -3.19
CA TYR A 54 10.09 1.15 -4.63
C TYR A 54 11.47 1.26 -5.29
N ARG A 55 12.54 1.47 -4.51
CA ARG A 55 13.91 1.67 -5.04
C ARG A 55 14.38 0.54 -5.96
N LYS A 56 13.95 -0.69 -5.67
CA LYS A 56 14.37 -1.90 -6.40
C LYS A 56 13.38 -2.29 -7.51
N ASN A 57 12.34 -1.50 -7.74
CA ASN A 57 11.28 -1.87 -8.67
C ASN A 57 11.70 -1.53 -10.11
N ALA A 58 11.37 -2.44 -11.02
CA ALA A 58 11.63 -2.26 -12.44
C ALA A 58 10.61 -1.31 -13.09
N VAL A 59 10.86 -0.97 -14.35
CA VAL A 59 9.92 -0.30 -15.25
C VAL A 59 9.35 -1.36 -16.20
N ALA A 60 8.03 -1.35 -16.43
CA ALA A 60 7.37 -2.28 -17.34
C ALA A 60 7.10 -1.70 -18.73
N LEU A 61 6.89 -0.39 -18.83
CA LEU A 61 6.49 0.28 -20.07
C LEU A 61 7.59 1.24 -20.56
N PRO A 62 7.89 1.24 -21.86
CA PRO A 62 8.79 2.24 -22.42
C PRO A 62 8.06 3.59 -22.49
N ALA A 63 8.83 4.66 -22.58
CA ALA A 63 8.26 5.99 -22.75
C ALA A 63 7.39 6.10 -24.01
N MET A 64 6.38 6.98 -23.95
CA MET A 64 5.40 7.18 -25.01
C MET A 64 6.03 7.49 -26.38
N ARG A 65 7.23 8.10 -26.42
CA ARG A 65 7.96 8.36 -27.67
C ARG A 65 8.33 7.10 -28.45
N HIS A 66 8.45 5.96 -27.76
CA HIS A 66 8.75 4.67 -28.36
C HIS A 66 7.49 3.91 -28.80
N TRP A 67 6.31 4.46 -28.52
CA TRP A 67 5.04 3.87 -28.88
C TRP A 67 4.75 4.12 -30.36
N SER A 68 4.09 3.16 -31.01
CA SER A 68 3.70 3.27 -32.41
C SER A 68 2.18 3.24 -32.50
N ASN A 69 1.58 4.30 -33.06
CA ASN A 69 0.12 4.44 -33.17
C ASN A 69 -0.60 4.29 -31.81
N GLY A 70 -0.03 4.85 -30.74
CA GLY A 70 -0.60 4.79 -29.40
C GLY A 70 -0.55 3.41 -28.73
N LYS A 71 0.26 2.49 -29.25
CA LYS A 71 0.44 1.15 -28.68
C LYS A 71 1.91 0.87 -28.41
N VAL A 72 2.16 0.09 -27.35
CA VAL A 72 3.48 -0.46 -27.04
C VAL A 72 3.85 -1.48 -28.12
N PRO A 73 4.97 -1.31 -28.83
CA PRO A 73 5.43 -2.26 -29.84
C PRO A 73 5.65 -3.67 -29.25
N ASP A 74 5.25 -4.70 -29.98
CA ASP A 74 5.34 -6.10 -29.51
C ASP A 74 6.78 -6.55 -29.23
N ARG A 75 7.79 -5.92 -29.86
CA ARG A 75 9.21 -6.19 -29.59
C ARG A 75 9.60 -6.03 -28.12
N PHE A 76 8.89 -5.19 -27.37
CA PHE A 76 9.15 -4.99 -25.95
C PHE A 76 8.63 -6.16 -25.10
N LYS A 77 7.59 -6.88 -25.55
CA LYS A 77 7.03 -8.03 -24.82
C LYS A 77 7.95 -9.25 -24.84
N THR A 78 8.82 -9.34 -25.85
CA THR A 78 9.77 -10.43 -26.04
C THR A 78 11.20 -10.05 -25.65
N MET A 79 11.42 -8.82 -25.19
CA MET A 79 12.72 -8.31 -24.79
C MET A 79 13.05 -8.81 -23.38
N ASP A 80 14.32 -9.12 -23.14
CA ASP A 80 14.79 -9.43 -21.79
C ASP A 80 14.65 -8.20 -20.88
N GLY A 81 14.20 -8.41 -19.64
CA GLY A 81 13.94 -7.33 -18.70
C GLY A 81 15.19 -6.53 -18.33
N THR A 82 16.35 -7.19 -18.22
CA THR A 82 17.62 -6.49 -17.92
C THR A 82 18.02 -5.58 -19.08
N HIS A 83 17.96 -6.10 -20.31
CA HIS A 83 18.23 -5.33 -21.51
C HIS A 83 17.24 -4.18 -21.69
N PHE A 84 15.96 -4.40 -21.38
CA PHE A 84 14.95 -3.36 -21.40
C PHE A 84 15.28 -2.24 -20.42
N MET A 85 15.64 -2.58 -19.18
CA MET A 85 15.99 -1.60 -18.15
C MET A 85 17.23 -0.77 -18.53
N GLU A 86 18.26 -1.40 -19.09
CA GLU A 86 19.48 -0.72 -19.54
C GLU A 86 19.19 0.31 -20.64
N VAL A 87 18.38 -0.07 -21.64
CA VAL A 87 18.15 0.76 -22.83
C VAL A 87 17.03 1.78 -22.64
N TYR A 88 15.95 1.41 -21.94
CA TYR A 88 14.72 2.20 -21.85
C TYR A 88 14.32 2.57 -20.42
N GLY A 89 14.70 1.77 -19.42
CA GLY A 89 14.28 1.96 -18.03
C GLY A 89 14.74 3.31 -17.47
N ASN A 90 15.98 3.70 -17.73
CA ASN A 90 16.57 4.96 -17.23
C ASN A 90 15.78 6.21 -17.64
N GLU A 91 15.19 6.21 -18.84
CA GLU A 91 14.39 7.34 -19.31
C GLU A 91 13.13 7.57 -18.45
N ILE A 92 12.53 6.47 -17.99
CA ILE A 92 11.33 6.53 -17.15
C ILE A 92 11.71 6.83 -15.72
N LEU A 93 12.78 6.21 -15.19
CA LEU A 93 13.23 6.39 -13.81
C LEU A 93 13.55 7.85 -13.47
N VAL A 94 14.05 8.64 -14.43
CA VAL A 94 14.32 10.09 -14.23
C VAL A 94 13.07 10.90 -13.87
N GLN A 95 11.88 10.40 -14.16
CA GLN A 95 10.62 11.08 -13.80
C GLN A 95 10.22 10.87 -12.33
N TYR A 96 10.85 9.90 -11.66
CA TYR A 96 10.56 9.54 -10.28
C TYR A 96 11.70 9.99 -9.38
N ASN A 97 11.35 10.73 -8.32
CA ASN A 97 12.28 11.11 -7.27
C ASN A 97 12.49 9.90 -6.35
N ILE A 98 13.34 8.96 -6.76
CA ILE A 98 13.67 7.80 -5.92
C ILE A 98 14.75 8.23 -4.92
N PRO A 99 14.55 8.04 -3.60
CA PRO A 99 15.59 8.35 -2.61
C PRO A 99 16.88 7.57 -2.89
N THR A 100 17.99 8.27 -2.72
CA THR A 100 19.34 7.69 -2.78
C THR A 100 19.63 6.81 -1.55
N GLU A 101 20.68 5.98 -1.62
CA GLU A 101 21.05 5.13 -0.47
C GLU A 101 21.40 5.99 0.76
N GLU A 102 22.11 7.11 0.57
CA GLU A 102 22.48 8.02 1.65
C GLU A 102 21.25 8.64 2.33
N GLU A 103 20.22 9.02 1.56
CA GLU A 103 18.97 9.54 2.12
C GLU A 103 18.22 8.47 2.91
N ILE A 104 18.28 7.21 2.45
CA ILE A 104 17.65 6.08 3.15
C ILE A 104 18.36 5.78 4.47
N GLU A 105 19.70 5.76 4.47
CA GLU A 105 20.49 5.57 5.69
C GLU A 105 20.20 6.65 6.73
N GLN A 106 20.04 7.92 6.30
CA GLN A 106 19.67 9.02 7.19
C GLN A 106 18.25 8.86 7.76
N MET A 107 17.28 8.42 6.95
CA MET A 107 15.93 8.12 7.43
C MET A 107 15.94 7.01 8.50
N GLN A 108 16.70 5.94 8.26
CA GLN A 108 16.86 4.85 9.23
C GLN A 108 17.52 5.31 10.53
N ALA A 109 18.55 6.15 10.45
CA ALA A 109 19.21 6.72 11.61
C ALA A 109 18.28 7.61 12.46
N ASN A 110 17.29 8.24 11.83
CA ASN A 110 16.28 9.07 12.49
C ASN A 110 15.05 8.27 12.98
N GLY A 111 15.03 6.95 12.83
CA GLY A 111 13.92 6.09 13.25
C GLY A 111 12.77 5.95 12.24
N GLU A 112 12.92 6.49 11.02
CA GLU A 112 11.96 6.36 9.94
C GLU A 112 12.25 5.09 9.12
N ASP A 113 11.99 3.91 9.71
CA ASP A 113 12.26 2.63 9.03
C ASP A 113 11.31 2.40 7.85
N PRO A 114 11.78 2.40 6.58
CA PRO A 114 10.92 2.14 5.43
C PRO A 114 10.30 0.74 5.43
N ASP A 115 10.85 -0.24 6.16
CA ASP A 115 10.28 -1.59 6.30
C ASP A 115 9.37 -1.74 7.53
N GLY A 116 9.27 -0.70 8.37
CA GLY A 116 8.36 -0.66 9.50
C GLY A 116 6.92 -0.88 9.05
N ARG A 117 6.29 -1.91 9.62
CA ARG A 117 4.84 -2.12 9.57
C ARG A 117 4.17 -0.82 10.02
N ASP A 118 3.27 -0.25 9.23
CA ASP A 118 2.19 0.56 9.79
C ASP A 118 1.35 -0.42 10.60
N ASP A 119 1.77 -0.64 11.83
CA ASP A 119 0.88 -1.11 12.88
C ASP A 119 0.17 0.16 13.34
N ASP A 120 -0.93 0.49 12.67
CA ASP A 120 -1.99 1.26 13.29
C ASP A 120 -2.55 0.38 14.42
N GLU A 121 -1.78 0.21 15.50
CA GLU A 121 -2.31 -0.19 16.79
C GLU A 121 -3.13 1.02 17.25
N GLU A 122 -4.45 0.90 17.15
CA GLU A 122 -5.37 1.84 17.77
C GLU A 122 -5.08 1.90 19.27
N GLU A 123 -4.44 2.98 19.69
CA GLU A 123 -4.15 3.32 21.07
C GLU A 123 -5.47 3.64 21.79
N ASP A 124 -5.82 2.74 22.72
CA ASP A 124 -6.74 2.78 23.86
C ASP A 124 -7.77 3.92 23.98
N GLY A 125 -9.03 3.49 24.07
CA GLY A 125 -10.07 4.15 24.83
C GLY A 125 -10.43 3.31 26.06
N ASP A 126 -9.56 3.35 27.06
CA ASP A 126 -9.86 2.99 28.44
C ASP A 126 -10.88 4.02 28.96
N ASP A 127 -12.11 3.59 29.23
CA ASP A 127 -13.14 4.37 29.92
C ASP A 127 -13.55 3.54 31.15
N ASP A 128 -12.67 3.60 32.15
CA ASP A 128 -13.03 3.43 33.57
C ASP A 128 -14.07 4.51 33.92
N ASP A 129 -15.32 4.10 34.21
CA ASP A 129 -16.18 4.84 35.15
C ASP A 129 -17.22 3.90 35.80
N ASP A 130 -16.96 3.65 37.09
CA ASP A 130 -17.84 3.35 38.23
C ASP A 130 -19.28 2.86 38.02
N ASP A 131 -19.65 1.75 38.70
CA ASP A 131 -20.81 1.79 39.60
C ASP A 131 -20.86 0.63 40.63
N ASP A 132 -20.78 1.06 41.88
CA ASP A 132 -21.58 0.66 43.05
C ASP A 132 -21.26 -0.56 43.93
N GLU A 133 -21.45 -0.25 45.22
CA GLU A 133 -21.08 -0.90 46.46
C GLU A 133 -21.92 -2.17 46.77
N ASP A 134 -21.34 -3.16 47.45
CA ASP A 134 -22.09 -3.80 48.55
C ASP A 134 -21.15 -4.35 49.65
N ASP A 135 -21.50 -3.93 50.86
CA ASP A 135 -20.88 -4.14 52.15
C ASP A 135 -21.45 -5.44 52.74
N GLU A 136 -20.63 -6.46 53.05
CA GLU A 136 -21.04 -7.50 54.01
C GLU A 136 -19.83 -8.06 54.78
N ASP A 137 -19.67 -7.52 56.00
CA ASP A 137 -19.64 -8.25 57.27
C ASP A 137 -19.04 -9.68 57.27
N GLY A 138 -17.96 -9.89 58.03
CA GLY A 138 -17.37 -11.24 58.13
C GLY A 138 -16.33 -11.55 59.19
N SER A 139 -16.21 -10.75 60.26
CA SER A 139 -15.58 -11.09 61.56
C SER A 139 -14.09 -11.51 61.66
N PRO A 140 -13.42 -11.12 62.78
CA PRO A 140 -11.97 -11.26 62.99
C PRO A 140 -11.61 -12.63 63.60
N GLY A 141 -10.53 -13.24 63.09
CA GLY A 141 -10.09 -14.56 63.52
C GLY A 141 -8.58 -14.73 63.64
N SER A 142 -8.07 -14.36 64.83
CA SER A 142 -6.98 -15.02 65.57
C SER A 142 -5.53 -14.97 65.06
N ALA A 143 -4.70 -14.38 65.90
CA ALA A 143 -3.24 -14.46 65.93
C ALA A 143 -2.70 -15.87 66.22
N MET A 144 -1.63 -16.25 65.52
CA MET A 144 -0.54 -17.19 65.89
C MET A 144 0.62 -16.80 64.94
N ASP A 145 1.74 -16.18 65.29
CA ASP A 145 2.73 -16.31 66.38
C ASP A 145 3.28 -17.73 66.55
N GLU A 146 4.17 -18.15 65.63
CA GLU A 146 5.14 -19.26 65.73
C GLU A 146 6.26 -18.93 64.70
N ASP A 147 7.40 -18.32 65.04
CA ASP A 147 8.63 -18.83 65.70
C ASP A 147 9.37 -19.97 64.95
N GLU A 148 10.69 -19.78 64.83
CA GLU A 148 11.78 -20.72 64.44
C GLU A 148 11.72 -21.44 63.06
N VAL A 149 12.76 -21.46 62.21
CA VAL A 149 14.23 -21.60 62.40
C VAL A 149 15.03 -20.99 61.24
#